data_AF-A0A8J5VGS5-F1
#
_entry.id   AF-A0A8J5VGS5-F1
#
_cell.length_a   1.000
_cell.length_b   1.000
_cell.length_c   1.000
_cell.angle_alpha   90.00
_cell.angle_beta   90.00
_cell.angle_gamma   90.00
#
_symmetry.space_group_name_H-M   'P 1'
#
loop_
_entity.id
_entity.type
_entity.pdbx_description
1 polymer ?
#
loop_
_entity_poly.entity_id
_entity_poly.type
_entity_poly.pdbx_seq_one_letter_code
_entity_poly.pdbx_strand_id
1 'polypeptide(L)'
;MLVPGLSPEKAKLPMEQWLADLINLIGVDHGPICVLRRVLNMSDADPEQARMQLSYDGARALLESDDITVAEKEYIEDPNKKLPMAAYDRRGNQYRMNFSKVARIKGKNGMYRITYSFAEFLRENELREGHTVVMWVFRLTAPPPTLEGVGNLAMVLLDYKTQDESELNALYTAEWQALQGAVAARGLRQLMVI
;
A
#
# COMPACT_ATOMS: atom_id res chain seq x y z
N MET A 1 1.74 -16.10 -0.01
CA MET A 1 2.08 -16.83 -1.26
C MET A 1 3.11 -15.96 -1.98
N LEU A 2 4.31 -16.47 -2.26
CA LEU A 2 5.33 -15.67 -2.97
C LEU A 2 4.84 -15.37 -4.39
N VAL A 3 5.04 -14.14 -4.87
CA VAL A 3 4.69 -13.81 -6.26
C VAL A 3 5.61 -14.61 -7.18
N PRO A 4 5.09 -15.34 -8.18
CA PRO A 4 5.93 -15.99 -9.19
C PRO A 4 6.85 -14.94 -9.84
N GLY A 5 8.16 -15.07 -9.65
CA GLY A 5 9.17 -14.12 -10.16
C GLY A 5 9.88 -13.27 -9.10
N LEU A 6 9.41 -13.24 -7.85
CA LEU A 6 10.12 -12.65 -6.71
C LEU A 6 10.65 -13.75 -5.79
N SER A 7 11.95 -14.04 -5.92
CA SER A 7 12.66 -14.99 -5.04
C SER A 7 12.91 -14.37 -3.64
N PRO A 8 12.81 -15.15 -2.55
CA PRO A 8 13.13 -14.71 -1.20
C PRO A 8 14.60 -14.29 -1.01
N GLU A 9 15.50 -14.59 -1.95
CA GLU A 9 16.90 -14.11 -1.92
C GLU A 9 17.02 -12.60 -2.17
N LYS A 10 15.95 -11.93 -2.60
CA LYS A 10 15.94 -10.48 -2.90
C LYS A 10 15.88 -9.56 -1.68
N ALA A 11 15.73 -10.08 -0.45
CA ALA A 11 15.87 -9.27 0.77
C ALA A 11 17.27 -8.62 0.94
N LYS A 12 18.23 -8.94 0.04
CA LYS A 12 19.57 -8.34 -0.04
C LYS A 12 19.77 -7.42 -1.26
N LEU A 13 18.78 -7.25 -2.12
CA LEU A 13 18.92 -6.35 -3.27
C LEU A 13 18.99 -4.90 -2.82
N PRO A 14 19.75 -4.04 -3.51
CA PRO A 14 19.62 -2.61 -3.38
C PRO A 14 18.16 -2.21 -3.60
N MET A 15 17.66 -1.34 -2.74
CA MET A 15 16.28 -0.83 -2.72
C MET A 15 15.77 -0.37 -4.09
N GLU A 16 16.64 0.28 -4.88
CA GLU A 16 16.36 0.71 -6.25
C GLU A 16 16.00 -0.46 -7.18
N GLN A 17 16.77 -1.56 -7.10
CA GLN A 17 16.54 -2.74 -7.92
C GLN A 17 15.24 -3.44 -7.52
N TRP A 18 14.97 -3.55 -6.21
CA TRP A 18 13.71 -4.11 -5.72
C TRP A 18 12.51 -3.28 -6.16
N LEU A 19 12.54 -1.95 -6.02
CA LEU A 19 11.47 -1.06 -6.46
C LEU A 19 11.23 -1.15 -7.96
N ALA A 20 12.30 -1.18 -8.76
CA ALA A 20 12.20 -1.36 -10.21
C ALA A 20 11.55 -2.70 -10.58
N ASP A 21 11.95 -3.79 -9.93
CA ASP A 21 11.35 -5.10 -10.15
C ASP A 21 9.88 -5.13 -9.75
N LEU A 22 9.54 -4.55 -8.59
CA LEU A 22 8.17 -4.48 -8.09
C LEU A 22 7.29 -3.65 -9.01
N ILE A 23 7.70 -2.44 -9.38
CA ILE A 23 6.99 -1.56 -10.33
C ILE A 23 6.72 -2.30 -11.64
N ASN A 24 7.72 -3.03 -12.13
CA ASN A 24 7.57 -3.81 -13.35
C ASN A 24 6.56 -4.95 -13.21
N LEU A 25 6.61 -5.65 -12.08
CA LEU A 25 5.70 -6.75 -11.75
C LEU A 25 4.25 -6.27 -11.61
N ILE A 26 4.02 -5.18 -10.87
CA ILE A 26 2.66 -4.67 -10.63
C ILE A 26 2.10 -3.91 -11.84
N GLY A 27 2.95 -3.52 -12.80
CA GLY A 27 2.51 -2.89 -14.03
C GLY A 27 1.99 -1.47 -13.84
N VAL A 28 2.71 -0.65 -13.06
CA VAL A 28 2.38 0.76 -12.86
C VAL A 28 3.18 1.64 -13.82
N ASP A 29 2.53 2.64 -14.42
CA ASP A 29 3.16 3.55 -15.38
C ASP A 29 3.47 4.93 -14.78
N HIS A 30 2.93 5.20 -13.60
CA HIS A 30 3.07 6.47 -12.88
C HIS A 30 3.44 6.23 -11.41
N GLY A 31 3.81 7.31 -10.74
CA GLY A 31 4.01 7.31 -9.29
C GLY A 31 2.73 6.96 -8.51
N PRO A 32 2.83 6.85 -7.18
CA PRO A 32 1.69 6.53 -6.35
C PRO A 32 0.67 7.66 -6.39
N ILE A 33 -0.61 7.30 -6.48
CA ILE A 33 -1.74 8.25 -6.50
C ILE A 33 -1.98 8.87 -5.12
N CYS A 34 -1.55 8.18 -4.06
CA CYS A 34 -1.52 8.73 -2.71
C CYS A 34 -0.53 7.97 -1.82
N VAL A 35 -0.17 8.61 -0.70
CA VAL A 35 0.63 8.01 0.37
C VAL A 35 -0.15 8.08 1.67
N LEU A 36 -0.35 6.93 2.31
CA LEU A 36 -0.97 6.83 3.62
C LEU A 36 0.12 6.51 4.65
N ARG A 37 0.09 7.16 5.82
CA ARG A 37 1.07 6.96 6.89
C ARG A 37 0.35 6.70 8.21
N ARG A 38 0.85 5.73 8.98
CA ARG A 38 0.32 5.39 10.29
C ARG A 38 1.42 4.95 11.24
N VAL A 39 1.51 5.60 12.40
CA VAL A 39 2.20 5.03 13.56
C VAL A 39 1.25 4.02 14.20
N LEU A 40 1.70 2.77 14.32
CA LEU A 40 0.90 1.68 14.87
C LEU A 40 0.66 1.95 16.35
N ASN A 41 -0.62 1.98 16.75
CA ASN A 41 -0.99 1.96 18.16
C ASN A 41 -1.25 0.52 18.63
N MET A 42 -1.47 0.33 19.93
CA MET A 42 -1.76 -0.97 20.53
C MET A 42 -2.88 -1.74 19.80
N SER A 43 -3.97 -1.07 19.37
CA SER A 43 -5.07 -1.74 18.67
C SER A 43 -4.77 -2.13 17.23
N ASP A 44 -3.85 -1.42 16.57
CA ASP A 44 -3.40 -1.73 15.22
C ASP A 44 -2.44 -2.94 15.26
N ALA A 45 -1.61 -3.04 16.30
CA ALA A 45 -0.65 -4.12 16.51
C ALA A 45 -1.25 -5.39 17.14
N ASP A 46 -2.53 -5.34 17.54
CA ASP A 46 -3.24 -6.45 18.17
C ASP A 46 -3.61 -7.53 17.12
N PRO A 47 -3.04 -8.76 17.22
CA PRO A 47 -3.31 -9.82 16.27
C PRO A 47 -4.76 -10.30 16.29
N GLU A 48 -5.50 -10.11 17.39
CA GLU A 48 -6.91 -10.49 17.49
C GLU A 48 -7.81 -9.52 16.72
N GLN A 49 -7.40 -8.26 16.57
CA GLN A 49 -8.17 -7.26 15.83
C GLN A 49 -7.89 -7.29 14.32
N ALA A 50 -6.68 -7.72 13.93
CA ALA A 50 -6.24 -7.93 12.55
C ALA A 50 -6.62 -6.80 11.57
N ARG A 51 -6.48 -5.56 12.02
CA ARG A 51 -6.88 -4.37 11.27
C ARG A 51 -6.04 -3.16 11.65
N MET A 52 -5.92 -2.25 10.69
CA MET A 52 -5.46 -0.89 10.95
C MET A 52 -6.62 0.07 10.84
N GLN A 53 -6.72 1.04 11.75
CA GLN A 53 -7.71 2.11 11.70
C GLN A 53 -7.09 3.44 11.28
N LEU A 54 -7.76 4.11 10.35
CA LEU A 54 -7.41 5.44 9.87
C LEU A 54 -8.57 6.40 10.15
N SER A 55 -8.25 7.60 10.62
CA SER A 55 -9.21 8.72 10.59
C SER A 55 -9.48 9.14 9.14
N TYR A 56 -10.48 10.00 8.94
CA TYR A 56 -10.68 10.66 7.64
C TYR A 56 -9.39 11.33 7.16
N ASP A 57 -8.74 12.15 8.00
CA ASP A 57 -7.52 12.84 7.62
C ASP A 57 -6.39 11.88 7.21
N GLY A 58 -6.27 10.74 7.90
CA GLY A 58 -5.31 9.69 7.55
C GLY A 58 -5.63 8.95 6.26
N ALA A 59 -6.88 8.96 5.82
CA ALA A 59 -7.36 8.36 4.57
C ALA A 59 -7.57 9.38 3.44
N ARG A 60 -7.56 10.68 3.75
CA ARG A 60 -8.02 11.77 2.88
C ARG A 60 -7.34 11.77 1.53
N ALA A 61 -6.02 11.55 1.53
CA ALA A 61 -5.24 11.54 0.29
C ALA A 61 -5.73 10.49 -0.72
N LEU A 62 -6.24 9.34 -0.26
CA LEU A 62 -6.85 8.35 -1.14
C LEU A 62 -8.28 8.74 -1.54
N LEU A 63 -9.09 9.15 -0.56
CA LEU A 63 -10.52 9.44 -0.77
C LEU A 63 -10.76 10.63 -1.70
N GLU A 64 -9.90 11.63 -1.61
CA GLU A 64 -9.97 12.87 -2.38
C GLU A 64 -9.08 12.84 -3.62
N SER A 65 -8.35 11.76 -3.89
CA SER A 65 -7.58 11.63 -5.13
C SER A 65 -8.53 11.67 -6.35
N ASP A 66 -8.08 12.33 -7.41
CA ASP A 66 -8.77 12.35 -8.70
C ASP A 66 -8.56 11.05 -9.48
N ASP A 67 -7.54 10.26 -9.11
CA ASP A 67 -7.20 9.01 -9.77
C ASP A 67 -8.11 7.86 -9.35
N ILE A 68 -8.82 7.94 -8.23
CA ILE A 68 -9.82 6.96 -7.79
C ILE A 68 -11.17 7.22 -8.49
N THR A 69 -11.76 6.17 -9.05
CA THR A 69 -13.03 6.26 -9.80
C THR A 69 -14.23 6.50 -8.89
N VAL A 70 -15.31 7.03 -9.47
CA VAL A 70 -16.60 7.18 -8.77
C VAL A 70 -17.10 5.85 -8.21
N ALA A 71 -17.01 4.77 -9.00
CA ALA A 71 -17.43 3.44 -8.56
C ALA A 71 -16.63 2.94 -7.36
N GLU A 72 -15.31 3.17 -7.32
CA GLU A 72 -14.47 2.82 -6.16
C GLU A 72 -14.81 3.68 -4.94
N LYS A 73 -15.07 4.99 -5.11
CA LYS A 73 -15.52 5.87 -4.00
C LYS A 73 -16.84 5.38 -3.41
N GLU A 74 -17.82 5.09 -4.25
CA GLU A 74 -19.11 4.52 -3.83
C GLU A 74 -18.94 3.17 -3.15
N TYR A 75 -18.02 2.33 -3.65
CA TYR A 75 -17.71 1.03 -3.06
C TYR A 75 -17.07 1.16 -1.67
N ILE A 76 -16.24 2.17 -1.44
CA ILE A 76 -15.64 2.46 -0.12
C ILE A 76 -16.67 3.02 0.86
N GLU A 77 -17.55 3.91 0.38
CA GLU A 77 -18.56 4.59 1.20
C GLU A 77 -19.69 3.66 1.65
N ASP A 78 -19.95 2.58 0.90
CA ASP A 78 -20.90 1.53 1.31
C ASP A 78 -20.31 0.70 2.47
N PRO A 79 -20.89 0.78 3.68
CA PRO A 79 -20.34 0.13 4.86
C PRO A 79 -20.39 -1.40 4.84
N ASN A 80 -21.11 -1.99 3.87
CA ASN A 80 -21.18 -3.43 3.67
C ASN A 80 -20.15 -3.94 2.66
N LYS A 81 -19.43 -3.04 2.01
CA LYS A 81 -18.44 -3.34 0.98
C LYS A 81 -17.03 -3.08 1.48
N LYS A 82 -16.08 -3.75 0.84
CA LYS A 82 -14.65 -3.74 1.19
C LYS A 82 -13.84 -3.78 -0.08
N LEU A 83 -13.23 -2.65 -0.46
CA LEU A 83 -12.48 -2.53 -1.70
C LEU A 83 -11.23 -3.43 -1.61
N PRO A 84 -11.15 -4.52 -2.40
CA PRO A 84 -10.00 -5.40 -2.38
C PRO A 84 -8.81 -4.72 -3.06
N MET A 85 -7.64 -4.85 -2.46
CA MET A 85 -6.39 -4.28 -2.95
C MET A 85 -5.26 -5.31 -2.80
N ALA A 86 -4.37 -5.37 -3.79
CA ALA A 86 -3.16 -6.17 -3.70
C ALA A 86 -2.15 -5.38 -2.89
N ALA A 87 -1.47 -6.00 -1.94
CA ALA A 87 -0.44 -5.31 -1.17
C ALA A 87 0.87 -6.08 -1.22
N TYR A 88 1.99 -5.37 -1.29
CA TYR A 88 3.33 -5.96 -1.43
C TYR A 88 4.27 -5.35 -0.40
N ASP A 89 5.08 -6.17 0.27
CA ASP A 89 6.13 -5.67 1.17
C ASP A 89 7.52 -5.68 0.52
N ARG A 90 8.52 -5.14 1.24
CA ARG A 90 9.93 -5.10 0.80
C ARG A 90 10.54 -6.46 0.53
N ARG A 91 9.97 -7.54 1.05
CA ARG A 91 10.45 -8.92 0.84
C ARG A 91 9.82 -9.56 -0.40
N GLY A 92 8.93 -8.85 -1.08
CA GLY A 92 8.18 -9.36 -2.24
C GLY A 92 7.02 -10.27 -1.85
N ASN A 93 6.63 -10.30 -0.59
CA ASN A 93 5.42 -11.02 -0.18
C ASN A 93 4.20 -10.26 -0.69
N GLN A 94 3.24 -11.01 -1.22
CA GLN A 94 1.95 -10.47 -1.61
C GLN A 94 0.89 -10.81 -0.55
N TYR A 95 0.10 -9.80 -0.22
CA TYR A 95 -1.03 -9.85 0.69
C TYR A 95 -2.29 -9.42 -0.02
N ARG A 96 -3.43 -9.98 0.40
CA ARG A 96 -4.75 -9.46 0.04
C ARG A 96 -5.21 -8.54 1.16
N MET A 97 -5.45 -7.28 0.86
CA MET A 97 -5.96 -6.32 1.83
C MET A 97 -7.27 -5.73 1.37
N ASN A 98 -8.03 -5.20 2.32
CA ASN A 98 -9.32 -4.58 2.08
C ASN A 98 -9.34 -3.19 2.67
N PHE A 99 -9.68 -2.17 1.87
CA PHE A 99 -9.94 -0.82 2.33
C PHE A 99 -11.46 -0.57 2.43
N SER A 100 -11.94 -0.04 3.56
CA SER A 100 -13.38 0.14 3.80
C SER A 100 -13.69 1.20 4.84
N LYS A 101 -14.88 1.80 4.76
CA LYS A 101 -15.44 2.67 5.79
C LYS A 101 -16.08 1.85 6.92
N VAL A 102 -15.98 2.35 8.16
CA VAL A 102 -16.59 1.70 9.33
C VAL A 102 -18.06 2.09 9.47
N ALA A 103 -18.95 1.11 9.33
CA ALA A 103 -20.41 1.26 9.34
C ALA A 103 -21.01 2.10 10.48
N ARG A 104 -20.43 2.04 11.68
CA ARG A 104 -21.04 2.61 12.89
C ARG A 104 -20.74 4.10 13.09
N ILE A 105 -19.86 4.70 12.27
CA ILE A 105 -19.45 6.10 12.43
C ILE A 105 -20.09 6.91 11.31
N LYS A 106 -21.26 7.49 11.61
CA LYS A 106 -22.03 8.32 10.68
C LYS A 106 -21.38 9.70 10.56
N GLY A 107 -21.26 10.22 9.34
CA GLY A 107 -20.72 11.56 9.04
C GLY A 107 -19.67 11.54 7.93
N LYS A 108 -19.27 12.74 7.45
CA LYS A 108 -18.17 12.88 6.47
C LYS A 108 -16.83 12.41 7.04
N ASN A 109 -16.63 12.57 8.35
CA ASN A 109 -15.38 12.22 9.05
C ASN A 109 -15.43 10.80 9.63
N GLY A 110 -15.79 9.82 8.80
CA GLY A 110 -15.83 8.41 9.19
C GLY A 110 -14.45 7.86 9.55
N MET A 111 -14.41 6.69 10.19
CA MET A 111 -13.18 5.90 10.31
C MET A 111 -13.09 4.95 9.13
N TYR A 112 -11.87 4.73 8.67
CA TYR A 112 -11.53 3.80 7.59
C TYR A 112 -10.64 2.70 8.13
N ARG A 113 -10.63 1.56 7.43
CA ARG A 113 -9.88 0.39 7.86
C ARG A 113 -9.16 -0.29 6.72
N ILE A 114 -7.98 -0.79 7.04
CA ILE A 114 -7.30 -1.84 6.29
C ILE A 114 -7.45 -3.15 7.07
N THR A 115 -7.95 -4.19 6.40
CA THR A 115 -8.27 -5.49 7.02
C THR A 115 -7.81 -6.66 6.15
N TYR A 116 -8.11 -7.89 6.60
CA TYR A 116 -7.77 -9.17 5.98
C TYR A 116 -6.33 -9.61 6.32
N SER A 117 -5.37 -9.57 5.39
CA SER A 117 -3.99 -10.00 5.68
C SER A 117 -3.13 -8.95 6.41
N PHE A 118 -3.73 -8.00 7.14
CA PHE A 118 -2.97 -6.98 7.86
C PHE A 118 -2.17 -7.57 9.05
N ALA A 119 -2.79 -8.42 9.87
CA ALA A 119 -2.07 -9.11 10.95
C ALA A 119 -0.94 -10.02 10.43
N GLU A 120 -1.15 -10.65 9.28
CA GLU A 120 -0.13 -11.46 8.62
C GLU A 120 1.07 -10.59 8.23
N PHE A 121 0.83 -9.45 7.58
CA PHE A 121 1.87 -8.48 7.24
C PHE A 121 2.66 -8.02 8.48
N LEU A 122 1.98 -7.69 9.58
CA LEU A 122 2.65 -7.29 10.82
C LEU A 122 3.54 -8.41 11.37
N ARG A 123 3.04 -9.65 11.40
CA ARG A 123 3.76 -10.81 11.90
C ARG A 123 5.01 -11.11 11.06
N GLU A 124 4.86 -11.15 9.73
CA GLU A 124 5.96 -11.45 8.81
C GLU A 124 7.07 -10.38 8.85
N ASN A 125 6.70 -9.11 9.11
CA ASN A 125 7.64 -7.99 9.20
C ASN A 125 8.02 -7.61 10.63
N GLU A 126 7.60 -8.40 11.63
CA GLU A 126 7.89 -8.20 13.05
C GLU A 126 7.52 -6.79 13.56
N LEU A 127 6.41 -6.26 13.06
CA LEU A 127 5.92 -4.93 13.40
C LEU A 127 5.16 -4.93 14.73
N ARG A 128 5.32 -3.85 15.49
CA ARG A 128 4.76 -3.67 16.83
C ARG A 128 4.26 -2.24 17.02
N GLU A 129 3.60 -2.00 18.14
CA GLU A 129 3.24 -0.64 18.58
C GLU A 129 4.47 0.29 18.56
N GLY A 130 4.28 1.53 18.10
CA GLY A 130 5.34 2.53 17.95
C GLY A 130 6.17 2.39 16.67
N HIS A 131 5.94 1.37 15.84
CA HIS A 131 6.48 1.32 14.49
C HIS A 131 5.61 2.11 13.51
N THR A 132 6.20 2.55 12.39
CA THR A 132 5.49 3.26 11.34
C THR A 132 5.30 2.38 10.11
N VAL A 133 4.08 2.38 9.58
CA VAL A 133 3.76 1.82 8.27
C VAL A 133 3.44 2.97 7.32
N VAL A 134 4.11 2.98 6.17
CA VAL A 134 3.78 3.86 5.04
C VAL A 134 3.27 2.99 3.90
N MET A 135 2.20 3.44 3.26
CA MET A 135 1.57 2.74 2.15
C MET A 135 1.54 3.66 0.94
N TRP A 136 2.24 3.24 -0.11
CA TRP A 136 2.11 3.86 -1.41
C TRP A 136 0.99 3.17 -2.18
N VAL A 137 -0.05 3.91 -2.51
CA VAL A 137 -1.17 3.38 -3.30
C VAL A 137 -0.94 3.72 -4.76
N PHE A 138 -1.01 2.72 -5.62
CA PHE A 138 -0.83 2.86 -7.06
C PHE A 138 -2.09 2.48 -7.83
N ARG A 139 -2.35 3.21 -8.92
CA ARG A 139 -3.29 2.80 -9.97
C ARG A 139 -2.60 1.80 -10.89
N LEU A 140 -3.21 0.64 -11.04
CA LEU A 140 -2.72 -0.40 -11.94
C LEU A 140 -3.29 -0.20 -13.35
N THR A 141 -2.49 -0.52 -14.36
CA THR A 141 -2.91 -0.49 -15.78
C THR A 141 -3.92 -1.60 -16.10
N ALA A 142 -3.79 -2.74 -15.43
CA ALA A 142 -4.71 -3.86 -15.50
C ALA A 142 -5.04 -4.38 -14.09
N PRO A 143 -6.22 -5.00 -13.88
CA PRO A 143 -6.52 -5.66 -12.63
C PRO A 143 -5.47 -6.73 -12.32
N PRO A 144 -5.01 -6.87 -11.07
CA PRO A 144 -4.08 -7.91 -10.72
C PRO A 144 -4.79 -9.27 -10.84
N PRO A 145 -4.16 -10.30 -11.43
CA PRO A 145 -4.84 -11.56 -11.78
C PRO A 145 -5.41 -12.33 -10.58
N THR A 146 -4.97 -11.98 -9.37
CA THR A 146 -5.36 -12.63 -8.12
C THR A 146 -6.49 -11.91 -7.37
N LEU A 147 -7.02 -10.80 -7.89
CA LEU A 147 -8.12 -10.07 -7.26
C LEU A 147 -9.32 -9.94 -8.20
N GLU A 148 -10.40 -10.60 -7.80
CA GLU A 148 -11.74 -10.31 -8.33
C GLU A 148 -12.30 -9.09 -7.58
N GLY A 149 -12.73 -8.04 -8.30
CA GLY A 149 -13.31 -6.85 -7.67
C GLY A 149 -13.40 -5.61 -8.57
N VAL A 150 -13.89 -4.52 -7.98
CA VAL A 150 -14.20 -3.24 -8.65
C VAL A 150 -12.95 -2.32 -8.78
N GLY A 151 -11.83 -2.68 -8.15
CA GLY A 151 -10.67 -1.78 -8.02
C GLY A 151 -9.42 -2.26 -8.76
N ASN A 152 -8.75 -1.31 -9.44
CA ASN A 152 -7.43 -1.50 -10.03
C ASN A 152 -6.38 -0.76 -9.20
N LEU A 153 -6.27 -1.12 -7.92
CA LEU A 153 -5.34 -0.49 -6.99
C LEU A 153 -4.44 -1.53 -6.33
N ALA A 154 -3.18 -1.15 -6.14
CA ALA A 154 -2.22 -1.88 -5.32
C ALA A 154 -1.61 -0.97 -4.24
N MET A 155 -1.13 -1.60 -3.18
CA MET A 155 -0.37 -0.97 -2.12
C MET A 155 1.05 -1.53 -2.09
N VAL A 156 2.03 -0.65 -1.95
CA VAL A 156 3.37 -1.04 -1.52
C VAL A 156 3.49 -0.63 -0.05
N LEU A 157 3.75 -1.62 0.80
CA LEU A 157 3.85 -1.48 2.25
C LEU A 157 5.31 -1.31 2.63
N LEU A 158 5.62 -0.18 3.24
CA LEU A 158 6.93 0.16 3.77
C LEU A 158 6.86 0.09 5.28
N ASP A 159 7.68 -0.78 5.85
CA ASP A 159 7.80 -1.00 7.28
C ASP A 159 9.00 -0.23 7.85
N TYR A 160 8.77 0.58 8.87
CA TYR A 160 9.82 1.29 9.59
C TYR A 160 9.71 1.00 11.08
N LYS A 161 10.77 0.42 11.65
CA LYS A 161 10.86 0.09 13.08
C LYS A 161 11.21 1.32 13.95
N THR A 162 10.63 2.47 13.60
CA THR A 162 10.81 3.76 14.28
C THR A 162 9.55 4.61 14.16
N GLN A 163 9.35 5.49 15.12
CA GLN A 163 8.39 6.60 15.09
C GLN A 163 9.09 7.96 15.08
N ASP A 164 10.43 7.98 15.14
CA ASP A 164 11.20 9.21 15.04
C ASP A 164 11.03 9.80 13.64
N GLU A 165 10.52 11.03 13.58
CA GLU A 165 10.20 11.64 12.29
C GLU A 165 11.45 11.98 11.47
N SER A 166 12.57 12.30 12.12
CA SER A 166 13.81 12.64 11.42
C SER A 166 14.41 11.41 10.76
N GLU A 167 14.50 10.31 11.52
CA GLU A 167 14.94 9.01 11.00
C GLU A 167 14.02 8.51 9.89
N LEU A 168 12.71 8.57 10.10
CA LEU A 168 11.72 8.17 9.11
C LEU A 168 11.83 9.00 7.84
N ASN A 169 11.95 10.32 7.95
CA ASN A 169 12.06 11.20 6.78
C ASN A 169 13.32 10.90 5.96
N ALA A 170 14.44 10.57 6.60
CA ALA A 170 15.66 10.18 5.91
C ALA A 170 15.48 8.88 5.12
N LEU A 171 14.93 7.84 5.76
CA LEU A 171 14.67 6.54 5.13
C LEU A 171 13.65 6.68 3.98
N TYR A 172 12.55 7.37 4.24
CA TYR A 172 11.49 7.62 3.27
C TYR A 172 11.98 8.41 2.06
N THR A 173 12.83 9.42 2.27
CA THR A 173 13.35 10.26 1.17
C THR A 173 14.18 9.42 0.19
N ALA A 174 15.06 8.55 0.71
CA ALA A 174 15.86 7.67 -0.13
C ALA A 174 14.96 6.71 -0.94
N GLU A 175 13.93 6.15 -0.31
CA GLU A 175 12.95 5.29 -0.99
C GLU A 175 12.16 6.02 -2.06
N TRP A 176 11.71 7.23 -1.75
CA TRP A 176 10.99 8.06 -2.70
C TRP A 176 11.84 8.39 -3.93
N GLN A 177 13.11 8.72 -3.73
CA GLN A 177 14.04 8.97 -4.85
C GLN A 177 14.24 7.72 -5.73
N ALA A 178 14.42 6.56 -5.10
CA ALA A 178 14.54 5.28 -5.79
C ALA A 178 13.26 4.96 -6.61
N LEU A 179 12.09 5.23 -6.05
CA LEU A 179 10.80 5.08 -6.74
C LEU A 179 10.72 5.97 -7.98
N GLN A 180 11.07 7.25 -7.85
CA GLN A 180 11.05 8.19 -8.98
C GLN A 180 12.00 7.72 -10.10
N GLY A 181 13.20 7.25 -9.75
CA GLY A 181 14.15 6.68 -10.71
C GLY A 181 13.59 5.46 -11.43
N ALA A 182 12.94 4.55 -10.71
CA ALA A 182 12.35 3.34 -11.27
C ALA A 182 11.16 3.63 -12.21
N VAL A 183 10.26 4.55 -11.83
CA VAL A 183 9.13 4.97 -12.68
C VAL A 183 9.64 5.66 -13.95
N ALA A 184 10.59 6.58 -13.83
CA ALA A 184 11.18 7.27 -14.98
C ALA A 184 11.85 6.30 -15.97
N ALA A 185 12.61 5.32 -15.45
CA ALA A 185 13.26 4.30 -16.27
C ALA A 185 12.25 3.43 -17.03
N ARG A 186 11.10 3.11 -16.43
CA ARG A 186 10.03 2.35 -17.10
C ARG A 186 9.35 3.16 -18.20
N GLY A 187 9.03 4.43 -17.95
CA GLY A 187 8.45 5.32 -18.96
C GLY A 187 9.35 5.47 -20.19
N LEU A 188 10.67 5.61 -19.98
CA LEU A 188 11.66 5.64 -21.07
C LEU A 188 11.67 4.34 -21.88
N ARG A 189 11.57 3.17 -21.22
CA ARG A 189 11.53 1.88 -21.92
C ARG A 189 10.28 1.73 -22.79
N GLN A 190 9.12 2.21 -22.36
CA GLN A 190 7.90 2.17 -23.18
C GLN A 190 8.02 3.06 -24.43
N LEU A 191 8.71 4.20 -24.34
CA LEU A 191 8.94 5.11 -25.48
C LEU A 191 9.95 4.56 -26.51
N MET A 192 10.83 3.64 -26.10
CA MET A 192 11.85 3.03 -26.97
C MET A 192 11.39 1.77 -27.71
N VAL A 193 10.14 1.31 -27.49
CA VAL A 193 9.56 0.12 -28.15
C VAL A 193 8.66 0.52 -29.34
N ILE A 194 8.93 1.68 -29.95
CA ILE A 194 8.23 2.18 -31.16
C ILE A 194 9.09 1.89 -32.40
#